data_AF-A0A2T9ZHS2-F1
#
_entry.id   AF-A0A2T9ZHS2-F1
#
_cell.length_a   1.000
_cell.length_b   1.000
_cell.length_c   1.000
_cell.angle_alpha   90.00
_cell.angle_beta   90.00
_cell.angle_gamma   90.00
#
_symmetry.space_group_name_H-M   'P 1'
#
loop_
_entity.id
_entity.type
_entity.pdbx_description
1 polymer ?
#
loop_
_entity_poly.entity_id
_entity_poly.type
_entity_poly.pdbx_seq_one_letter_code
_entity_poly.pdbx_strand_id
1 'polypeptide(L)'
;MTSDAKMLSPPSIKKVAPIDIYRSTLNTSEAPKDKNNVQWGAVLKIYGEKYNLLSKEEKELYQRRADEVNQERIIKAREWWENVDKKLIDIENRRRAKENVNRKAQNLPALPMLKTPFKRKLYRSAFAFFTKEIYDNEILVGKCTDVSKIISQMWKDLSEPERQYYVKLKDKKNYDILISQT
;
A
#
# COMPACT_ATOMS: atom_id res chain seq x y z
N MET A 1 -3.77 -11.03 32.21
CA MET A 1 -2.57 -11.43 31.45
C MET A 1 -2.95 -11.52 29.98
N THR A 2 -2.46 -10.62 29.12
CA THR A 2 -2.64 -10.75 27.67
C THR A 2 -1.52 -11.62 27.12
N SER A 3 -1.85 -12.76 26.53
CA SER A 3 -0.89 -13.60 25.81
C SER A 3 -0.11 -12.75 24.80
N ASP A 4 1.22 -12.91 24.74
CA ASP A 4 2.07 -12.24 23.74
C ASP A 4 1.89 -12.86 22.33
N ALA A 5 1.12 -13.95 22.22
CA ALA A 5 0.83 -14.61 20.95
C ALA A 5 0.01 -13.72 19.99
N LYS A 6 0.30 -13.85 18.70
CA LYS A 6 -0.44 -13.17 17.63
C LYS A 6 -1.90 -13.65 17.60
N MET A 7 -2.85 -12.75 17.80
CA MET A 7 -4.28 -13.11 17.86
C MET A 7 -4.98 -13.03 16.51
N LEU A 8 -4.59 -12.07 15.66
CA LEU A 8 -5.25 -11.82 14.37
C LEU A 8 -4.25 -11.88 13.21
N SER A 9 -4.67 -12.53 12.13
CA SER A 9 -3.94 -12.61 10.86
C SER A 9 -4.87 -12.18 9.72
N PRO A 10 -4.92 -10.88 9.36
CA PRO A 10 -5.78 -10.43 8.27
C PRO A 10 -5.35 -11.05 6.93
N PRO A 11 -6.29 -11.31 6.01
CA PRO A 11 -5.97 -11.68 4.64
C PRO A 11 -5.09 -10.62 3.96
N SER A 12 -4.14 -11.07 3.14
CA SER A 12 -3.27 -10.18 2.37
C SER A 12 -4.01 -9.55 1.20
N ILE A 13 -3.92 -8.22 1.09
CA ILE A 13 -4.41 -7.46 -0.07
C ILE A 13 -3.30 -7.16 -1.10
N LYS A 14 -2.09 -7.71 -0.90
CA LYS A 14 -0.99 -7.48 -1.83
C LYS A 14 -1.31 -8.14 -3.17
N LYS A 15 -1.28 -7.35 -4.24
CA LYS A 15 -1.50 -7.82 -5.62
C LYS A 15 -0.47 -8.89 -5.97
N VAL A 16 -0.93 -10.05 -6.42
CA VAL A 16 -0.13 -11.10 -7.03
C VAL A 16 0.20 -10.67 -8.45
N ALA A 17 1.48 -10.69 -8.80
CA ALA A 17 1.89 -10.41 -10.16
C ALA A 17 1.70 -11.66 -11.05
N PRO A 18 1.46 -11.50 -12.36
CA PRO A 18 1.34 -12.62 -13.30
C PRO A 18 2.54 -13.58 -13.27
N ILE A 19 3.75 -13.03 -13.14
CA ILE A 19 4.97 -13.82 -13.02
C ILE A 19 4.99 -14.71 -11.76
N ASP A 20 4.32 -14.30 -10.68
CA ASP A 20 4.23 -15.12 -9.46
C ASP A 20 3.27 -16.30 -9.66
N ILE A 21 2.20 -16.11 -10.44
CA ILE A 21 1.33 -17.21 -10.88
C ILE A 21 2.12 -18.17 -11.75
N TYR A 22 2.86 -17.66 -12.74
CA TYR A 22 3.74 -18.48 -13.58
C TYR A 22 4.73 -19.29 -12.74
N ARG A 23 5.45 -18.64 -11.82
CA ARG A 23 6.38 -19.30 -10.89
C ARG A 23 5.72 -20.39 -10.06
N SER A 24 4.47 -20.19 -9.61
CA SER A 24 3.74 -21.23 -8.86
C SER A 24 3.35 -22.44 -9.69
N THR A 25 3.21 -22.28 -11.03
CA THR A 25 2.92 -23.40 -11.94
C THR A 25 4.15 -24.21 -12.32
N LEU A 26 5.34 -23.63 -12.18
CA LEU A 26 6.58 -24.37 -12.35
C LEU A 26 6.77 -25.29 -11.15
N ASN A 27 6.60 -26.59 -11.38
CA ASN A 27 6.85 -27.60 -10.35
C ASN A 27 8.27 -27.44 -9.78
N THR A 28 8.35 -27.49 -8.46
CA THR A 28 9.48 -27.12 -7.60
C THR A 28 10.72 -28.03 -7.75
N SER A 29 10.78 -28.88 -8.78
CA SER A 29 11.92 -29.78 -9.03
C SER A 29 13.20 -29.03 -9.39
N GLU A 30 13.10 -27.86 -10.04
CA GLU A 30 14.22 -26.96 -10.32
C GLU A 30 14.54 -26.02 -9.13
N ALA A 31 13.67 -25.94 -8.12
CA ALA A 31 13.89 -25.03 -7.01
C ALA A 31 14.92 -25.63 -6.04
N PRO A 32 15.85 -24.81 -5.50
CA PRO A 32 16.81 -25.26 -4.51
C PRO A 32 16.05 -25.84 -3.31
N LYS A 33 16.41 -27.06 -2.90
CA LYS A 33 15.83 -27.69 -1.69
C LYS A 33 16.18 -26.92 -0.42
N ASP A 34 17.28 -26.16 -0.44
CA ASP A 34 17.71 -25.31 0.67
C ASP A 34 17.23 -23.85 0.49
N LYS A 35 16.44 -23.37 1.45
CA LYS A 35 15.89 -22.01 1.47
C LYS A 35 16.91 -20.94 1.91
N ASN A 36 18.01 -21.34 2.53
CA ASN A 36 19.05 -20.42 3.01
C ASN A 36 20.16 -20.15 1.98
N ASN A 37 20.04 -20.73 0.78
CA ASN A 37 21.08 -20.66 -0.21
C ASN A 37 21.01 -19.37 -1.06
N VAL A 38 22.17 -18.73 -1.23
CA VAL A 38 22.43 -17.55 -2.09
C VAL A 38 21.91 -17.72 -3.54
N GLN A 39 21.62 -18.96 -3.93
CA GLN A 39 21.10 -19.37 -5.24
C GLN A 39 19.65 -18.95 -5.53
N TRP A 40 18.83 -18.56 -4.54
CA TRP A 40 17.44 -18.15 -4.81
C TRP A 40 17.34 -16.92 -5.72
N GLY A 41 18.27 -15.97 -5.59
CA GLY A 41 18.32 -14.81 -6.48
C GLY A 41 18.56 -15.20 -7.94
N ALA A 42 19.47 -16.15 -8.17
CA ALA A 42 19.78 -16.67 -9.51
C ALA A 42 18.57 -17.42 -10.10
N VAL A 43 17.89 -18.24 -9.29
CA VAL A 43 16.68 -18.97 -9.72
C VAL A 43 15.54 -18.01 -10.08
N LEU A 44 15.30 -16.97 -9.26
CA LEU A 44 14.30 -15.95 -9.57
C LEU A 44 14.61 -15.18 -10.85
N LYS A 45 15.90 -14.96 -11.14
CA LYS A 45 16.37 -14.36 -12.39
C LYS A 45 16.06 -15.26 -13.58
N ILE A 46 16.39 -16.56 -13.50
CA ILE A 46 16.09 -17.56 -14.54
C ILE A 46 14.57 -17.60 -14.81
N TYR A 47 13.72 -17.60 -13.78
CA TYR A 47 12.27 -17.54 -13.99
C TYR A 47 11.81 -16.24 -14.65
N GLY A 48 12.47 -15.11 -14.34
CA GLY A 48 12.22 -13.85 -15.01
C GLY A 48 12.55 -13.91 -16.51
N GLU A 49 13.70 -14.49 -16.85
CA GLU A 49 14.13 -14.70 -18.23
C GLU A 49 13.17 -15.65 -18.98
N LYS A 50 12.84 -16.80 -18.39
CA LYS A 50 11.86 -17.75 -18.96
C LYS A 50 10.49 -17.09 -19.17
N TYR A 51 9.99 -16.32 -18.20
CA TYR A 51 8.73 -15.59 -18.32
C TYR A 51 8.76 -14.54 -19.43
N ASN A 52 9.90 -13.85 -19.60
CA ASN A 52 10.05 -12.84 -20.65
C ASN A 52 10.04 -13.45 -22.05
N LEU A 53 10.49 -14.69 -22.21
CA LEU A 53 10.46 -15.44 -23.46
C LEU A 53 9.06 -15.96 -23.85
N LEU A 54 8.09 -15.95 -22.91
CA LEU A 54 6.72 -16.37 -23.22
C LEU A 54 6.07 -15.47 -24.26
N SER A 55 5.18 -16.07 -25.06
CA SER A 55 4.36 -15.35 -26.02
C SER A 55 3.41 -14.38 -25.32
N LYS A 56 2.84 -13.45 -26.08
CA LYS A 56 1.86 -12.50 -25.55
C LYS A 56 0.62 -13.24 -25.01
N GLU A 57 0.15 -14.25 -25.73
CA GLU A 57 -1.04 -15.04 -25.38
C GLU A 57 -0.83 -15.81 -24.06
N GLU A 58 0.36 -16.37 -23.86
CA GLU A 58 0.73 -17.04 -22.61
C GLU A 58 0.78 -16.05 -21.44
N LYS A 59 1.38 -14.87 -21.64
CA LYS A 59 1.41 -13.81 -20.63
C LYS A 59 -0.01 -13.33 -20.27
N GLU A 60 -0.89 -13.21 -21.26
CA GLU A 60 -2.30 -12.85 -21.05
C GLU A 60 -3.04 -13.92 -20.23
N LEU A 61 -2.73 -15.21 -20.41
CA LEU A 61 -3.28 -16.27 -19.55
C LEU A 61 -2.89 -16.07 -18.08
N TYR A 62 -1.61 -15.82 -17.79
CA TYR A 62 -1.15 -15.58 -16.41
C TYR A 62 -1.68 -14.28 -15.83
N GLN A 63 -1.89 -13.26 -16.68
CA GLN A 63 -2.51 -12.01 -16.29
C GLN A 63 -3.96 -12.24 -15.81
N ARG A 64 -4.77 -12.97 -16.59
CA ARG A 64 -6.15 -13.31 -16.21
C ARG A 64 -6.20 -14.06 -14.88
N ARG A 65 -5.39 -15.11 -14.73
CA ARG A 65 -5.31 -15.88 -13.47
C ARG A 65 -4.87 -15.02 -12.28
N ALA A 66 -3.91 -14.12 -12.49
CA ALA A 66 -3.48 -13.21 -11.43
C ALA A 66 -4.63 -12.28 -11.01
N ASP A 67 -5.37 -11.74 -11.97
CA ASP A 67 -6.49 -10.85 -11.69
C ASP A 67 -7.63 -11.59 -10.96
N GLU A 68 -7.96 -12.83 -11.34
CA GLU A 68 -8.92 -13.69 -10.62
C GLU A 68 -8.50 -13.92 -9.15
N VAL A 69 -7.26 -14.36 -8.93
CA VAL A 69 -6.72 -14.58 -7.57
C VAL A 69 -6.72 -13.28 -6.75
N ASN A 70 -6.42 -12.15 -7.40
CA ASN A 70 -6.46 -10.85 -6.75
C ASN A 70 -7.89 -10.45 -6.37
N GLN A 71 -8.87 -10.69 -7.23
CA GLN A 71 -10.28 -10.43 -6.93
C GLN A 71 -10.74 -11.27 -5.74
N GLU A 72 -10.46 -12.57 -5.71
CA GLU A 72 -10.79 -13.42 -4.57
C GLU A 72 -10.15 -12.95 -3.27
N ARG A 73 -8.88 -12.54 -3.31
CA ARG A 73 -8.19 -11.99 -2.13
C ARG A 73 -8.85 -10.73 -1.63
N ILE A 74 -9.28 -9.85 -2.53
CA ILE A 74 -9.99 -8.61 -2.16
C ILE A 74 -11.35 -8.94 -1.56
N ILE A 75 -12.12 -9.88 -2.11
CA ILE A 75 -13.41 -10.32 -1.55
C ILE A 75 -13.21 -10.87 -0.13
N LYS A 76 -12.32 -11.86 0.03
CA LYS A 76 -12.00 -12.47 1.33
C LYS A 76 -11.51 -11.43 2.34
N ALA A 77 -10.70 -10.48 1.89
CA ALA A 77 -10.23 -9.40 2.75
C ALA A 77 -11.38 -8.46 3.17
N ARG A 78 -12.30 -8.11 2.25
CA ARG A 78 -13.47 -7.27 2.58
C ARG A 78 -14.36 -7.96 3.60
N GLU A 79 -14.75 -9.20 3.33
CA GLU A 79 -15.57 -10.01 4.25
C GLU A 79 -14.91 -10.11 5.63
N TRP A 80 -13.60 -10.35 5.68
CA TRP A 80 -12.87 -10.39 6.95
C TRP A 80 -12.93 -9.06 7.70
N TRP A 81 -12.73 -7.93 7.01
CA TRP A 81 -12.74 -6.59 7.61
C TRP A 81 -14.12 -6.11 8.03
N GLU A 82 -15.18 -6.60 7.38
CA GLU A 82 -16.58 -6.31 7.73
C GLU A 82 -17.04 -7.10 8.97
N ASN A 83 -16.55 -8.32 9.13
CA ASN A 83 -17.00 -9.23 10.19
C ASN A 83 -16.11 -9.25 11.45
N VAL A 84 -14.86 -8.80 11.37
CA VAL A 84 -13.94 -8.82 12.52
C VAL A 84 -14.37 -7.84 13.62
N ASP A 85 -14.36 -8.29 14.88
CA ASP A 85 -14.65 -7.43 16.03
C ASP A 85 -13.57 -6.33 16.18
N LYS A 86 -14.03 -5.08 16.19
CA LYS A 86 -13.19 -3.88 16.41
C LYS A 86 -12.40 -3.96 17.71
N LYS A 87 -12.98 -4.51 18.78
CA LYS A 87 -12.28 -4.68 20.07
C LYS A 87 -11.08 -5.61 19.96
N LEU A 88 -11.19 -6.68 19.15
CA LEU A 88 -10.07 -7.59 18.90
C LEU A 88 -8.95 -6.90 18.11
N ILE A 89 -9.31 -6.07 17.13
CA ILE A 89 -8.33 -5.24 16.41
C ILE A 89 -7.58 -4.32 17.37
N ASP A 90 -8.29 -3.67 18.30
CA ASP A 90 -7.68 -2.76 19.28
C ASP A 90 -6.76 -3.50 20.27
N ILE A 91 -7.13 -4.72 20.68
CA ILE A 91 -6.26 -5.58 21.50
C ILE A 91 -4.98 -5.94 20.75
N GLU A 92 -5.09 -6.40 19.49
CA GLU A 92 -3.93 -6.77 18.67
C GLU A 92 -3.05 -5.55 18.35
N ASN A 93 -3.64 -4.38 18.11
CA ASN A 93 -2.89 -3.14 17.91
C ASN A 93 -2.14 -2.71 19.17
N ARG A 94 -2.75 -2.84 20.36
CA ARG A 94 -2.03 -2.61 21.64
C ARG A 94 -0.85 -3.56 21.81
N ARG A 95 -1.03 -4.84 21.47
CA ARG A 95 0.06 -5.83 21.47
C ARG A 95 1.19 -5.43 20.52
N ARG A 96 0.88 -5.03 19.27
CA ARG A 96 1.87 -4.54 18.30
C ARG A 96 2.59 -3.28 18.75
N ALA A 97 1.90 -2.37 19.43
CA ALA A 97 2.52 -1.16 19.97
C ALA A 97 3.56 -1.50 21.05
N LYS A 98 3.25 -2.41 21.98
CA LYS A 98 4.20 -2.93 22.97
C LYS A 98 5.39 -3.60 22.30
N GLU A 99 5.14 -4.48 21.33
CA GLU A 99 6.20 -5.16 20.57
C GLU A 99 7.11 -4.18 19.82
N ASN A 100 6.54 -3.10 19.28
CA ASN A 100 7.30 -2.08 18.58
C ASN A 100 8.28 -1.32 19.49
N VAL A 101 8.01 -1.24 20.81
CA VAL A 101 8.98 -0.71 21.79
C VAL A 101 10.22 -1.62 21.84
N ASN A 102 10.01 -2.94 21.93
CA ASN A 102 11.11 -3.92 21.95
C ASN A 102 11.88 -3.93 20.63
N ARG A 103 11.18 -3.93 19.50
CA ARG A 103 11.80 -3.89 18.16
C ARG A 103 12.64 -2.64 17.96
N LYS A 104 12.18 -1.49 18.46
CA LYS A 104 12.95 -0.24 18.43
C LYS A 104 14.25 -0.37 19.24
N ALA A 105 14.21 -0.97 20.43
CA ALA A 105 15.42 -1.22 21.23
C ALA A 105 16.42 -2.15 20.52
N GLN A 106 15.93 -3.04 19.66
CA GLN A 106 16.74 -3.94 18.83
C GLN A 106 17.14 -3.35 17.46
N ASN A 107 16.83 -2.07 17.18
CA ASN A 107 17.02 -1.46 15.85
C ASN A 107 16.28 -2.19 14.70
N LEU A 108 15.18 -2.88 15.01
CA LEU A 108 14.34 -3.54 14.02
C LEU A 108 13.20 -2.61 13.54
N PRO A 109 12.78 -2.70 12.27
CA PRO A 109 11.65 -1.92 11.76
C PRO A 109 10.36 -2.21 12.54
N ALA A 110 9.56 -1.17 12.84
CA ALA A 110 8.28 -1.33 13.52
C ALA A 110 7.28 -2.18 12.71
N LEU A 111 6.51 -3.01 13.40
CA LEU A 111 5.35 -3.71 12.84
C LEU A 111 4.25 -2.69 12.48
N PRO A 112 3.63 -2.81 11.30
CA PRO A 112 2.52 -1.94 10.93
C PRO A 112 1.29 -2.22 11.80
N MET A 113 0.58 -1.18 12.20
CA MET A 113 -0.70 -1.31 12.91
C MET A 113 -1.79 -1.79 11.94
N LEU A 114 -2.70 -2.62 12.43
CA LEU A 114 -3.88 -3.06 11.68
C LEU A 114 -4.82 -1.87 11.46
N LYS A 115 -5.08 -1.57 10.18
CA LYS A 115 -6.01 -0.54 9.73
C LYS A 115 -6.75 -1.07 8.51
N THR A 116 -8.05 -0.78 8.41
CA THR A 116 -8.86 -1.20 7.26
C THR A 116 -8.27 -0.62 5.98
N PRO A 117 -7.84 -1.46 5.02
CA PRO A 117 -7.22 -0.98 3.80
C PRO A 117 -8.23 -0.35 2.83
N PHE A 118 -9.53 -0.65 3.01
CA PHE A 118 -10.62 -0.18 2.16
C PHE A 118 -11.14 1.20 2.54
N LYS A 119 -10.76 1.73 3.71
CA LYS A 119 -11.13 3.09 4.11
C LYS A 119 -10.31 4.08 3.29
N ARG A 120 -10.96 4.79 2.35
CA ARG A 120 -10.29 5.84 1.58
C ARG A 120 -9.83 6.93 2.55
N LYS A 121 -8.61 7.44 2.33
CA LYS A 121 -8.06 8.53 3.13
C LYS A 121 -8.71 9.83 2.70
N LEU A 122 -9.25 10.58 3.66
CA LEU A 122 -9.69 11.96 3.44
C LEU A 122 -8.48 12.89 3.29
N TYR A 123 -8.65 13.91 2.45
CA TYR A 123 -7.69 14.99 2.33
C TYR A 123 -7.76 15.88 3.57
N ARG A 124 -6.61 16.02 4.25
CA ARG A 124 -6.53 16.74 5.52
C ARG A 124 -6.36 18.25 5.37
N SER A 125 -5.82 18.72 4.25
CA SER A 125 -5.44 20.12 4.09
C SER A 125 -5.69 20.64 2.68
N ALA A 126 -6.20 21.87 2.58
CA ALA A 126 -6.34 22.61 1.33
C ALA A 126 -4.97 22.90 0.70
N PHE A 127 -3.94 23.11 1.54
CA PHE A 127 -2.55 23.28 1.11
C PHE A 127 -2.04 22.11 0.25
N ALA A 128 -2.53 20.89 0.48
CA ALA A 128 -2.13 19.72 -0.31
C ALA A 128 -2.63 19.82 -1.77
N PHE A 129 -3.79 20.44 -2.00
CA PHE A 129 -4.32 20.68 -3.35
C PHE A 129 -3.53 21.77 -4.05
N PHE A 130 -3.24 22.87 -3.36
CA PHE A 130 -2.36 23.92 -3.87
C PHE A 130 -0.98 23.37 -4.23
N THR A 131 -0.33 22.66 -3.29
CA THR A 131 0.98 22.05 -3.52
C THR A 131 0.97 21.12 -4.73
N LYS A 132 -0.07 20.29 -4.84
CA LYS A 132 -0.25 19.41 -6.00
C LYS A 132 -0.35 20.20 -7.31
N GLU A 133 -1.15 21.25 -7.35
CA GLU A 133 -1.30 22.11 -8.52
C GLU A 133 0.02 22.79 -8.92
N ILE A 134 0.81 23.25 -7.95
CA ILE A 134 2.15 23.81 -8.22
C ILE A 134 3.08 22.79 -8.88
N TYR A 135 3.03 21.52 -8.44
CA TYR A 135 3.83 20.44 -9.02
C TYR A 135 3.30 19.99 -10.39
N ASP A 136 1.98 19.83 -10.53
CA ASP A 136 1.35 19.38 -11.78
C ASP A 136 1.58 20.41 -12.92
N ASN A 137 1.74 21.69 -12.58
CA ASN A 137 2.06 22.77 -13.51
C ASN A 137 3.57 23.04 -13.68
N GLU A 138 4.43 22.22 -13.06
CA GLU A 138 5.90 22.33 -13.14
C GLU A 138 6.45 23.74 -12.81
N ILE A 139 5.76 24.49 -11.95
CA ILE A 139 6.09 25.90 -11.66
C ILE A 139 7.46 26.03 -10.97
N LEU A 140 7.91 24.98 -10.26
CA LEU A 140 9.13 24.99 -9.47
C LEU A 140 10.01 23.77 -9.79
N VAL A 141 11.30 24.03 -10.04
CA VAL A 141 12.35 23.01 -10.21
C VAL A 141 13.41 23.22 -9.14
N GLY A 142 13.82 22.15 -8.44
CA GLY A 142 14.87 22.23 -7.44
C GLY A 142 14.82 21.12 -6.40
N LYS A 143 15.65 21.25 -5.36
CA LYS A 143 15.65 20.32 -4.23
C LYS A 143 14.31 20.42 -3.48
N CYS A 144 13.74 19.27 -3.13
CA CYS A 144 12.43 19.18 -2.46
C CYS A 144 12.34 20.05 -1.19
N THR A 145 13.43 20.16 -0.43
CA THR A 145 13.50 20.99 0.79
C THR A 145 13.35 22.48 0.51
N ASP A 146 13.93 22.97 -0.59
CA ASP A 146 13.91 24.39 -0.94
C ASP A 146 12.58 24.75 -1.61
N VAL A 147 12.12 23.89 -2.53
CA VAL A 147 10.80 23.99 -3.15
C VAL A 147 9.70 24.01 -2.08
N SER A 148 9.77 23.16 -1.06
CA SER A 148 8.75 23.14 0.01
C SER A 148 8.69 24.46 0.81
N LYS A 149 9.82 25.16 1.00
CA LYS A 149 9.81 26.48 1.66
C LYS A 149 9.14 27.53 0.79
N ILE A 150 9.44 27.52 -0.51
CA ILE A 150 8.85 28.44 -1.49
C ILE A 150 7.33 28.23 -1.56
N ILE A 151 6.87 26.98 -1.73
CA ILE A 151 5.43 26.65 -1.76
C ILE A 151 4.75 27.09 -0.46
N SER A 152 5.39 26.88 0.69
CA SER A 152 4.83 27.33 1.97
C SER A 152 4.70 28.85 2.04
N GLN A 153 5.63 29.61 1.45
CA GLN A 153 5.56 31.06 1.40
C GLN A 153 4.48 31.52 0.42
N MET A 154 4.43 30.97 -0.80
CA MET A 154 3.38 31.25 -1.77
C MET A 154 1.98 31.03 -1.18
N TRP A 155 1.78 29.94 -0.42
CA TRP A 155 0.51 29.68 0.26
C TRP A 155 0.15 30.75 1.30
N LYS A 156 1.15 31.29 2.02
CA LYS A 156 0.95 32.40 2.97
C LYS A 156 0.70 33.72 2.26
N ASP A 157 1.16 33.87 1.03
CA ASP A 157 0.99 35.08 0.23
C ASP A 157 -0.33 35.07 -0.56
N LEU A 158 -1.00 33.91 -0.69
CA LEU A 158 -2.34 33.82 -1.26
C LEU A 158 -3.33 34.69 -0.49
N SER A 159 -4.18 35.39 -1.23
CA SER A 159 -5.34 36.10 -0.71
C SER A 159 -6.38 35.14 -0.14
N GLU A 160 -7.27 35.65 0.71
CA GLU A 160 -8.33 34.83 1.31
C GLU A 160 -9.24 34.17 0.25
N PRO A 161 -9.70 34.87 -0.82
CA PRO A 161 -10.49 34.22 -1.87
C PRO A 161 -9.77 33.05 -2.56
N GLU A 162 -8.46 33.19 -2.83
CA GLU A 162 -7.65 32.14 -3.45
C GLU A 162 -7.50 30.93 -2.50
N ARG A 163 -7.28 31.16 -1.20
CA ARG A 163 -7.25 30.07 -0.21
C ARG A 163 -8.60 29.35 -0.13
N GLN A 164 -9.69 30.10 -0.16
CA GLN A 164 -11.05 29.55 -0.10
C GLN A 164 -11.37 28.65 -1.30
N TYR A 165 -10.83 28.95 -2.48
CA TYR A 165 -10.93 28.06 -3.63
C TYR A 165 -10.37 26.65 -3.31
N TYR A 166 -9.16 26.57 -2.74
CA TYR A 166 -8.56 25.28 -2.37
C TYR A 166 -9.30 24.57 -1.23
N VAL A 167 -9.90 25.32 -0.29
CA VAL A 167 -10.76 24.75 0.76
C VAL A 167 -11.97 24.07 0.14
N LYS A 168 -12.67 24.74 -0.79
CA LYS A 168 -13.82 24.18 -1.50
C LYS A 168 -13.45 22.93 -2.31
N LEU A 169 -12.30 22.93 -2.99
CA LEU A 169 -11.80 21.76 -3.72
C LEU A 169 -11.59 20.56 -2.78
N LYS A 170 -10.94 20.79 -1.63
CA LYS A 170 -10.70 19.77 -0.61
C LYS A 170 -12.03 19.20 -0.08
N ASP A 171 -12.99 20.06 0.23
CA ASP A 171 -14.28 19.64 0.75
C ASP A 171 -15.10 18.87 -0.29
N LYS A 172 -15.13 19.34 -1.55
CA LYS A 172 -15.75 18.61 -2.67
C LYS A 172 -15.14 17.22 -2.83
N LYS A 173 -13.81 17.09 -2.82
CA LYS A 173 -13.15 15.78 -2.95
C LYS A 173 -13.41 14.86 -1.76
N ASN A 174 -13.46 15.40 -0.54
CA ASN A 174 -13.84 14.61 0.63
C ASN A 174 -15.31 14.15 0.55
N TYR A 175 -16.20 15.01 0.05
CA TYR A 175 -17.61 14.66 -0.18
C TYR A 175 -17.75 13.53 -1.22
N ASP A 176 -17.05 13.64 -2.37
CA ASP A 176 -17.02 12.58 -3.39
C ASP A 176 -16.52 11.24 -2.80
N ILE A 177 -15.51 11.29 -1.93
CA ILE A 177 -14.98 10.10 -1.24
C ILE A 177 -16.03 9.48 -0.32
N LEU A 178 -16.76 10.30 0.44
CA LEU A 178 -17.77 9.82 1.39
C LEU A 178 -18.97 9.18 0.65
N ILE A 179 -19.44 9.78 -0.45
CA ILE A 179 -20.50 9.18 -1.27
C ILE A 179 -20.05 7.85 -1.88
N SER A 180 -18.80 7.75 -2.33
CA SER A 180 -18.29 6.49 -2.92
C SER A 180 -18.15 5.32 -1.92
N GLN A 181 -18.45 5.55 -0.64
CA GLN A 181 -18.37 4.55 0.44
C GLN A 181 -19.75 4.12 0.96
N THR A 182 -20.81 4.85 0.65
CA THR A 182 -22.21 4.48 0.94
C THR A 182 -22.76 3.63 -0.19
#